data_AF-A0A0C1JQU1-F1
#
_entry.id   AF-A0A0C1JQU1-F1
#
_cell.length_a   1.000
_cell.length_b   1.000
_cell.length_c   1.000
_cell.angle_alpha   90.00
_cell.angle_beta   90.00
_cell.angle_gamma   90.00
#
_symmetry.space_group_name_H-M   'P 1'
#
loop_
_entity.id
_entity.type
_entity.pdbx_description
1 polymer ?
#
loop_
_entity_poly.entity_id
_entity_poly.type
_entity_poly.pdbx_seq_one_letter_code
_entity_poly.pdbx_strand_id
1 'polypeptide(L)'
;MITPGNKMLPISSASIESLPNELLLPILEACVVPSLFSVCKRWHHLLASEVMPSLYKKIGKVHVSQGDISKQAFIVDRIYKLDDRLSEGEKAKAIFKEAFTLAKSLAPAELEFKWKTQEKRYFTLANYASYLININRLLMWKALPGGAEYLSQEKIKYLPLEKQGELLRGWIEENCKNFTILDLSRLSLTYLPPEICQLSKLQTLSLNQNQLSSLPEEIGQLFKLWKLDLDQNQLTSLPTKIEQLSQLQRLYLNQNQLTVLPAEIGQLSQLQWLELNQNQLIALPAEIGQLSKLQRLELNQNQLTALPAEISQLSQLQYLYLNQNQLTALPAEISQLSQLQYLYLNQNQLTSLPAEIGQMSQLRELR
;
A
#
# COMPACT_ATOMS: atom_id res chain seq x y z
N MET A 1 -61.72 11.89 35.06
CA MET A 1 -61.05 10.58 34.96
C MET A 1 -59.74 10.79 34.22
N ILE A 2 -58.64 10.67 34.93
CA ILE A 2 -57.27 10.96 34.46
C ILE A 2 -56.74 9.70 33.76
N THR A 3 -56.33 9.80 32.50
CA THR A 3 -55.63 8.73 31.78
C THR A 3 -54.15 8.72 32.16
N PRO A 4 -53.50 7.54 32.29
CA PRO A 4 -52.13 7.44 32.78
C PRO A 4 -51.12 7.75 31.69
N GLY A 5 -50.01 8.37 32.12
CA GLY A 5 -48.94 8.88 31.27
C GLY A 5 -48.22 7.82 30.45
N ASN A 6 -48.01 8.16 29.17
CA ASN A 6 -46.95 7.58 28.36
C ASN A 6 -45.60 7.99 28.94
N LYS A 7 -44.99 7.10 29.72
CA LYS A 7 -43.55 7.13 29.98
C LYS A 7 -42.84 7.01 28.63
N MET A 8 -42.15 8.05 28.18
CA MET A 8 -41.16 7.92 27.12
C MET A 8 -40.14 6.87 27.58
N LEU A 9 -40.07 5.77 26.83
CA LEU A 9 -38.97 4.82 26.92
C LEU A 9 -37.65 5.58 26.66
N PRO A 10 -36.57 5.30 27.41
CA PRO A 10 -35.27 5.86 27.09
C PRO A 10 -34.87 5.33 25.71
N ILE A 11 -34.70 6.23 24.74
CA ILE A 11 -34.09 5.90 23.46
C ILE A 11 -32.68 5.41 23.80
N SER A 12 -32.46 4.11 23.60
CA SER A 12 -31.15 3.48 23.71
C SER A 12 -30.14 4.28 22.90
N SER A 13 -28.98 4.54 23.47
CA SER A 13 -27.83 5.17 22.80
C SER A 13 -27.37 4.32 21.62
N ALA A 14 -28.05 4.45 20.49
CA ALA A 14 -27.56 3.98 19.21
C ALA A 14 -26.37 4.86 18.86
N SER A 15 -25.17 4.29 18.88
CA SER A 15 -23.95 4.95 18.44
C SER A 15 -24.16 5.49 17.03
N ILE A 16 -23.70 6.72 16.75
CA ILE A 16 -23.74 7.34 15.42
C ILE A 16 -23.10 6.45 14.32
N GLU A 17 -22.31 5.46 14.70
CA GLU A 17 -21.80 4.38 13.86
C GLU A 17 -22.89 3.58 13.11
N SER A 18 -24.16 3.60 13.56
CA SER A 18 -25.27 2.88 12.93
C SER A 18 -26.10 3.73 11.95
N LEU A 19 -25.77 5.01 11.75
CA LEU A 19 -26.57 5.90 10.90
C LEU A 19 -26.13 5.81 9.42
N PRO A 20 -27.08 5.61 8.47
CA PRO A 20 -26.80 5.64 7.04
C PRO A 20 -26.19 6.97 6.58
N ASN A 21 -25.34 6.94 5.56
CA ASN A 21 -24.65 8.12 5.00
C ASN A 21 -25.62 9.25 4.60
N GLU A 22 -26.88 8.92 4.29
CA GLU A 22 -27.95 9.87 3.94
C GLU A 22 -28.35 10.79 5.11
N LEU A 23 -28.10 10.40 6.36
CA LEU A 23 -28.38 11.21 7.55
C LEU A 23 -27.17 12.03 8.03
N LEU A 24 -25.96 11.70 7.57
CA LEU A 24 -24.72 12.41 7.95
C LEU A 24 -24.44 13.64 7.07
N LEU A 25 -25.00 13.65 5.86
CA LEU A 25 -24.86 14.74 4.89
C LEU A 25 -25.57 16.03 5.34
N PRO A 26 -26.85 16.02 5.78
CA PRO A 26 -27.56 17.24 6.23
C PRO A 26 -26.91 17.85 7.49
N ILE A 27 -26.27 16.99 8.27
CA ILE A 27 -25.56 17.33 9.50
C ILE A 27 -24.33 18.18 9.21
N LEU A 28 -23.58 17.80 8.18
CA LEU A 28 -22.40 18.52 7.70
C LEU A 28 -22.79 19.78 6.91
N GLU A 29 -23.89 19.74 6.14
CA GLU A 29 -24.47 20.89 5.44
C GLU A 29 -24.84 22.03 6.41
N ALA A 30 -25.45 21.71 7.56
CA ALA A 30 -25.87 22.70 8.55
C ALA A 30 -24.69 23.38 9.29
N CYS A 31 -23.52 22.73 9.37
CA CYS A 31 -22.37 23.22 10.13
C CYS A 31 -21.49 24.23 9.39
N VAL A 32 -21.72 24.45 8.09
CA VAL A 32 -20.89 25.31 7.23
C VAL A 32 -21.58 26.64 6.88
N VAL A 33 -22.85 26.81 7.27
CA VAL A 33 -23.61 28.05 7.06
C VAL A 33 -23.40 29.04 8.23
N PRO A 34 -22.90 30.28 7.97
CA PRO A 34 -22.57 31.25 9.03
C PRO A 34 -23.73 31.65 9.96
N SER A 35 -24.99 31.54 9.51
CA SER A 35 -26.17 31.99 10.26
C SER A 35 -26.63 31.03 11.37
N LEU A 36 -26.00 29.87 11.54
CA LEU A 36 -26.34 28.86 12.57
C LEU A 36 -25.29 28.71 13.69
N PHE A 37 -24.44 29.72 13.88
CA PHE A 37 -23.29 29.70 14.80
C PHE A 37 -23.63 29.37 16.27
N SER A 38 -24.88 29.58 16.72
CA SER A 38 -25.33 29.24 18.08
C SER A 38 -25.81 27.78 18.22
N VAL A 39 -26.35 27.17 17.15
CA VAL A 39 -26.69 25.74 17.08
C VAL A 39 -25.42 24.89 16.93
N CYS A 40 -24.34 25.49 16.41
CA CYS A 40 -23.08 24.87 16.04
C CYS A 40 -22.21 24.30 17.18
N LYS A 41 -22.33 24.72 18.46
CA LYS A 41 -21.40 24.22 19.51
C LYS A 41 -21.48 22.70 19.74
N ARG A 42 -22.71 22.16 19.79
CA ARG A 42 -22.94 20.72 20.02
C ARG A 42 -22.51 19.88 18.81
N TRP A 43 -22.60 20.46 17.62
CA TRP A 43 -22.25 19.84 16.35
C TRP A 43 -20.76 19.92 16.04
N HIS A 44 -20.09 21.03 16.39
CA HIS A 44 -18.64 21.14 16.36
C HIS A 44 -17.98 20.13 17.30
N HIS A 45 -18.57 19.96 18.49
CA HIS A 45 -18.14 18.92 19.42
C HIS A 45 -18.28 17.53 18.77
N LEU A 46 -19.46 17.15 18.27
CA LEU A 46 -19.67 15.85 17.61
C LEU A 46 -18.79 15.64 16.37
N LEU A 47 -18.57 16.68 15.57
CA LEU A 47 -17.66 16.64 14.43
C LEU A 47 -16.23 16.33 14.89
N ALA A 48 -15.76 17.01 15.94
CA ALA A 48 -14.42 16.82 16.47
C ALA A 48 -14.26 15.50 17.25
N SER A 49 -15.26 15.08 18.01
CA SER A 49 -15.18 13.94 18.93
C SER A 49 -15.60 12.61 18.31
N GLU A 50 -16.42 12.61 17.26
CA GLU A 50 -16.95 11.38 16.65
C GLU A 50 -16.68 11.29 15.15
N VAL A 51 -17.05 12.31 14.38
CA VAL A 51 -17.01 12.23 12.90
C VAL A 51 -15.56 12.17 12.38
N MET A 52 -14.69 13.10 12.79
CA MET A 52 -13.32 13.16 12.29
C MET A 52 -12.47 11.95 12.73
N PRO A 53 -12.52 11.48 14.00
CA PRO A 53 -11.87 10.23 14.41
C PRO A 53 -12.38 9.00 13.64
N SER A 54 -13.70 8.88 13.44
CA SER A 54 -14.27 7.80 12.63
C SER A 54 -13.79 7.86 11.18
N LEU A 55 -13.72 9.06 10.60
CA LEU A 55 -13.20 9.28 9.25
C LEU A 55 -11.72 8.90 9.14
N TYR A 56 -10.89 9.25 10.14
CA TYR A 56 -9.49 8.83 10.20
C TYR A 56 -9.35 7.30 10.10
N LYS A 57 -10.13 6.56 10.90
CA LYS A 57 -10.13 5.09 10.86
C LYS A 57 -10.60 4.55 9.51
N LYS A 58 -11.61 5.18 8.89
CA LYS A 58 -12.08 4.83 7.55
C LYS A 58 -11.01 5.09 6.48
N ILE A 59 -10.24 6.18 6.59
CA ILE A 59 -9.07 6.45 5.72
C ILE A 59 -8.01 5.36 5.90
N GLY A 60 -7.75 4.93 7.14
CA GLY A 60 -6.92 3.76 7.45
C GLY A 60 -7.28 2.53 6.61
N LYS A 61 -8.57 2.18 6.57
CA LYS A 61 -9.09 1.04 5.79
C LYS A 61 -8.94 1.20 4.28
N VAL A 62 -8.91 2.42 3.75
CA VAL A 62 -8.71 2.67 2.31
C VAL A 62 -7.30 2.30 1.88
N HIS A 63 -6.29 2.58 2.71
CA HIS A 63 -4.89 2.24 2.43
C HIS A 63 -4.57 0.79 2.74
N VAL A 64 -5.12 0.27 3.83
CA VAL A 64 -4.84 -1.06 4.35
C VAL A 64 -6.17 -1.76 4.64
N SER A 65 -6.65 -2.52 3.65
CA SER A 65 -7.95 -3.20 3.72
C SER A 65 -7.96 -4.37 4.73
N GLN A 66 -6.80 -4.98 4.97
CA GLN A 66 -6.61 -6.09 5.90
C GLN A 66 -5.66 -5.72 7.04
N GLY A 67 -6.05 -6.03 8.28
CA GLY A 67 -5.25 -5.73 9.48
C GLY A 67 -6.08 -5.02 10.56
N ASP A 68 -5.48 -4.87 11.74
CA ASP A 68 -6.10 -4.13 12.84
C ASP A 68 -6.02 -2.61 12.64
N ILE A 69 -6.76 -1.89 13.48
CA ILE A 69 -6.86 -0.43 13.43
C ILE A 69 -5.49 0.23 13.71
N SER A 70 -4.66 -0.40 14.54
CA SER A 70 -3.33 0.10 14.89
C SER A 70 -2.39 0.09 13.69
N LYS A 71 -2.37 -1.02 12.93
CA LYS A 71 -1.58 -1.14 11.69
C LYS A 71 -2.08 -0.17 10.63
N GLN A 72 -3.41 -0.04 10.47
CA GLN A 72 -4.01 0.94 9.56
C GLN A 72 -3.58 2.38 9.90
N ALA A 73 -3.68 2.75 11.18
CA ALA A 73 -3.28 4.08 11.66
C ALA A 73 -1.79 4.32 11.45
N PHE A 74 -0.94 3.37 11.82
CA PHE A 74 0.51 3.46 11.65
C PHE A 74 0.93 3.71 10.20
N ILE A 75 0.33 3.00 9.24
CA ILE A 75 0.62 3.17 7.82
C ILE A 75 0.17 4.54 7.33
N VAL A 76 -1.05 4.97 7.68
CA VAL A 76 -1.56 6.30 7.31
C VAL A 76 -0.72 7.42 7.92
N ASP A 77 -0.38 7.32 9.19
CA ASP A 77 0.48 8.28 9.89
C ASP A 77 1.82 8.44 9.17
N ARG A 78 2.40 7.33 8.70
CA ARG A 78 3.66 7.35 7.97
C ARG A 78 3.54 7.92 6.55
N ILE A 79 2.47 7.56 5.82
CA ILE A 79 2.20 8.09 4.47
C ILE A 79 2.13 9.62 4.51
N TYR A 80 1.38 10.16 5.47
CA TYR A 80 1.13 11.60 5.60
C TYR A 80 2.06 12.30 6.60
N LYS A 81 3.09 11.61 7.11
CA LYS A 81 4.07 12.12 8.08
C LYS A 81 3.42 12.87 9.25
N LEU A 82 2.38 12.27 9.83
CA LEU A 82 1.58 12.85 10.90
C LEU A 82 2.31 12.78 12.24
N ASP A 83 2.12 13.80 13.08
CA ASP A 83 2.67 13.83 14.44
C ASP A 83 1.82 12.92 15.36
N ASP A 84 2.48 12.01 16.08
CA ASP A 84 1.88 11.06 17.01
C ASP A 84 1.10 11.74 18.15
N ARG A 85 1.40 13.02 18.45
CA ARG A 85 0.72 13.80 19.48
C ARG A 85 -0.66 14.31 19.05
N LEU A 86 -0.96 14.28 17.76
CA LEU A 86 -2.25 14.74 17.23
C LEU A 86 -3.35 13.73 17.55
N SER A 87 -4.53 14.25 17.92
CA SER A 87 -5.73 13.43 18.00
C SER A 87 -6.12 12.88 16.62
N GLU A 88 -6.83 11.76 16.57
CA GLU A 88 -7.34 11.17 15.31
C GLU A 88 -8.12 12.20 14.47
N GLY A 89 -8.87 13.09 15.13
CA GLY A 89 -9.60 14.16 14.45
C GLY A 89 -8.71 15.22 13.82
N GLU A 90 -7.60 15.58 14.45
CA GLU A 90 -6.59 16.49 13.90
C GLU A 90 -5.80 15.83 12.77
N LYS A 91 -5.46 14.55 12.91
CA LYS A 91 -4.83 13.72 11.88
C LYS A 91 -5.68 13.70 10.60
N ALA A 92 -6.98 13.43 10.71
CA ALA A 92 -7.87 13.49 9.55
C ALA A 92 -7.90 14.88 8.89
N LYS A 93 -7.94 15.97 9.67
CA LYS A 93 -7.87 17.33 9.08
C LYS A 93 -6.56 17.58 8.34
N ALA A 94 -5.44 17.10 8.89
CA ALA A 94 -4.12 17.23 8.26
C ALA A 94 -4.06 16.48 6.91
N ILE A 95 -4.57 15.25 6.87
CA ILE A 95 -4.64 14.44 5.63
C ILE A 95 -5.41 15.18 4.53
N PHE A 96 -6.59 15.72 4.85
CA PHE A 96 -7.37 16.48 3.88
C PHE A 96 -6.65 17.76 3.44
N LYS A 97 -6.03 18.49 4.37
CA LYS A 97 -5.24 19.69 4.04
C LYS A 97 -4.13 19.37 3.04
N GLU A 98 -3.43 18.26 3.24
CA GLU A 98 -2.39 17.80 2.32
C GLU A 98 -2.97 17.39 0.96
N ALA A 99 -4.04 16.59 0.95
CA ALA A 99 -4.72 16.20 -0.29
C ALA A 99 -5.20 17.43 -1.10
N PHE A 100 -5.80 18.42 -0.45
CA PHE A 100 -6.20 19.67 -1.10
C PHE A 100 -5.00 20.48 -1.61
N THR A 101 -3.90 20.51 -0.87
CA THR A 101 -2.68 21.20 -1.28
C THR A 101 -2.07 20.55 -2.53
N LEU A 102 -1.99 19.22 -2.54
CA LEU A 102 -1.53 18.45 -3.69
C LEU A 102 -2.46 18.62 -4.88
N ALA A 103 -3.78 18.48 -4.70
CA ALA A 103 -4.76 18.70 -5.76
C ALA A 103 -4.61 20.10 -6.39
N LYS A 104 -4.48 21.14 -5.57
CA LYS A 104 -4.24 22.52 -6.03
C LYS A 104 -2.92 22.69 -6.78
N SER A 105 -1.88 21.91 -6.44
CA SER A 105 -0.61 21.94 -7.16
C SER A 105 -0.68 21.22 -8.51
N LEU A 106 -1.60 20.25 -8.65
CA LEU A 106 -1.75 19.43 -9.84
C LEU A 106 -2.75 20.00 -10.84
N ALA A 107 -3.82 20.66 -10.35
CA ALA A 107 -4.87 21.30 -11.13
C ALA A 107 -5.16 22.72 -10.60
N PRO A 108 -5.45 23.72 -11.45
CA PRO A 108 -5.71 25.09 -11.00
C PRO A 108 -6.91 25.18 -10.02
N ALA A 109 -6.64 25.51 -8.76
CA ALA A 109 -7.65 25.56 -7.70
C ALA A 109 -8.82 26.51 -7.99
N GLU A 110 -8.62 27.60 -8.72
CA GLU A 110 -9.68 28.55 -9.05
C GLU A 110 -10.82 27.94 -9.85
N LEU A 111 -10.60 26.79 -10.51
CA LEU A 111 -11.57 26.10 -11.34
C LEU A 111 -12.15 24.86 -10.64
N GLU A 112 -11.34 24.12 -9.89
CA GLU A 112 -11.83 22.99 -9.09
C GLU A 112 -12.98 23.42 -8.14
N PHE A 113 -12.89 24.64 -7.60
CA PHE A 113 -13.88 25.20 -6.68
C PHE A 113 -14.92 26.12 -7.33
N LYS A 114 -14.89 26.32 -8.66
CA LYS A 114 -15.87 27.14 -9.41
C LYS A 114 -17.01 26.31 -10.01
N TRP A 115 -16.77 25.04 -10.35
CA TRP A 115 -17.67 24.25 -11.21
C TRP A 115 -18.53 23.19 -10.50
N LYS A 116 -18.33 22.94 -9.20
CA LYS A 116 -19.20 22.07 -8.38
C LYS A 116 -19.38 22.66 -6.98
N THR A 117 -20.60 22.49 -6.45
CA THR A 117 -21.16 22.94 -5.17
C THR A 117 -20.20 22.83 -3.97
N GLN A 118 -20.45 23.63 -2.92
CA GLN A 118 -19.72 23.59 -1.63
C GLN A 118 -19.54 22.17 -1.04
N GLU A 119 -20.30 21.19 -1.52
CA GLU A 119 -20.31 19.75 -1.22
C GLU A 119 -18.97 19.00 -1.34
N LYS A 120 -18.06 19.43 -2.22
CA LYS A 120 -16.73 18.76 -2.35
C LYS A 120 -15.66 19.29 -1.37
N ARG A 121 -15.97 20.31 -0.55
CA ARG A 121 -15.09 20.78 0.53
C ARG A 121 -15.28 20.02 1.85
N TYR A 122 -16.22 19.09 1.90
CA TYR A 122 -16.54 18.37 3.12
C TYR A 122 -15.60 17.19 3.37
N PHE A 123 -15.34 16.96 4.65
CA PHE A 123 -14.59 15.82 5.17
C PHE A 123 -15.42 14.54 5.02
N THR A 124 -15.47 13.97 3.82
CA THR A 124 -16.15 12.71 3.52
C THR A 124 -15.18 11.69 2.96
N LEU A 125 -15.45 10.41 3.22
CA LEU A 125 -14.63 9.32 2.69
C LEU A 125 -14.66 9.28 1.15
N ALA A 126 -15.80 9.60 0.55
CA ALA A 126 -15.96 9.64 -0.91
C ALA A 126 -15.08 10.73 -1.56
N ASN A 127 -15.06 11.94 -0.97
CA ASN A 127 -14.19 13.02 -1.43
C ASN A 127 -12.72 12.62 -1.27
N TYR A 128 -12.35 12.07 -0.11
CA TYR A 128 -11.01 11.57 0.13
C TYR A 128 -10.57 10.52 -0.90
N ALA A 129 -11.39 9.50 -1.15
CA ALA A 129 -11.09 8.45 -2.12
C ALA A 129 -10.96 9.01 -3.55
N SER A 130 -11.81 9.97 -3.92
CA SER A 130 -11.71 10.66 -5.21
C SER A 130 -10.40 11.44 -5.35
N TYR A 131 -9.99 12.16 -4.29
CA TYR A 131 -8.69 12.85 -4.26
C TYR A 131 -7.53 11.88 -4.33
N LEU A 132 -7.51 10.84 -3.50
CA LEU A 132 -6.48 9.82 -3.46
C LEU A 132 -6.23 9.23 -4.86
N ILE A 133 -7.29 8.76 -5.52
CA ILE A 133 -7.18 8.13 -6.85
C ILE A 133 -6.66 9.14 -7.87
N ASN A 134 -7.28 10.31 -7.97
CA ASN A 134 -6.99 11.22 -9.07
C ASN A 134 -5.66 11.97 -8.88
N ILE A 135 -5.24 12.28 -7.65
CA ILE A 135 -3.89 12.80 -7.37
C ILE A 135 -2.84 11.81 -7.86
N ASN A 136 -2.96 10.53 -7.48
CA ASN A 136 -2.01 9.50 -7.89
C ASN A 136 -2.03 9.25 -9.41
N ARG A 137 -3.21 9.29 -10.04
CA ARG A 137 -3.33 9.26 -11.51
C ARG A 137 -2.54 10.38 -12.17
N LEU A 138 -2.68 11.62 -11.70
CA LEU A 138 -1.98 12.76 -12.28
C LEU A 138 -0.47 12.75 -12.01
N LEU A 139 -0.05 12.32 -10.81
CA LEU A 139 1.38 12.14 -10.50
C LEU A 139 2.02 11.14 -11.44
N MET A 140 1.39 9.97 -11.59
CA MET A 140 1.84 8.95 -12.54
C MET A 140 1.80 9.47 -13.98
N TRP A 141 0.71 10.13 -14.39
CA TRP A 141 0.56 10.62 -15.75
C TRP A 141 1.62 11.66 -16.12
N LYS A 142 1.94 12.60 -15.22
CA LYS A 142 3.01 13.57 -15.45
C LYS A 142 4.38 12.91 -15.65
N ALA A 143 4.62 11.74 -15.05
CA ALA A 143 5.85 10.98 -15.21
C ALA A 143 5.90 10.13 -16.49
N LEU A 144 4.74 9.85 -17.10
CA LEU A 144 4.69 9.14 -18.39
C LEU A 144 5.19 10.07 -19.51
N PRO A 145 6.02 9.58 -20.46
CA PRO A 145 6.45 10.36 -21.62
C PRO A 145 5.29 10.98 -22.41
N GLY A 146 5.30 12.30 -22.62
CA GLY A 146 4.23 13.03 -23.28
C GLY A 146 3.04 13.40 -22.38
N GLY A 147 3.01 12.89 -21.15
CA GLY A 147 1.90 13.08 -20.22
C GLY A 147 1.82 14.48 -19.64
N ALA A 148 2.97 15.07 -19.29
CA ALA A 148 3.04 16.46 -18.83
C ALA A 148 2.57 17.44 -19.94
N GLU A 149 2.99 17.21 -21.18
CA GLU A 149 2.59 17.98 -22.36
C GLU A 149 1.09 17.85 -22.61
N TYR A 150 0.53 16.63 -22.55
CA TYR A 150 -0.90 16.40 -22.70
C TYR A 150 -1.73 17.11 -21.63
N LEU A 151 -1.31 17.02 -20.36
CA LEU A 151 -1.96 17.69 -19.24
C LEU A 151 -1.89 19.22 -19.33
N SER A 152 -0.89 19.77 -20.01
CA SER A 152 -0.72 21.22 -20.19
C SER A 152 -1.63 21.84 -21.25
N GLN A 153 -2.24 21.02 -22.12
CA GLN A 153 -3.12 21.49 -23.20
C GLN A 153 -4.31 22.28 -22.64
N GLU A 154 -4.71 23.37 -23.29
CA GLU A 154 -5.77 24.27 -22.78
C GLU A 154 -7.09 23.57 -22.47
N LYS A 155 -7.48 22.64 -23.32
CA LYS A 155 -8.67 21.81 -23.13
C LYS A 155 -8.60 20.86 -21.93
N ILE A 156 -7.39 20.54 -21.43
CA ILE A 156 -7.14 19.59 -20.34
C ILE A 156 -6.77 20.28 -19.05
N LYS A 157 -5.86 21.28 -19.08
CA LYS A 157 -5.32 21.95 -17.87
C LYS A 157 -6.40 22.61 -17.01
N TYR A 158 -7.55 22.94 -17.60
CA TYR A 158 -8.67 23.60 -16.92
C TYR A 158 -9.81 22.66 -16.53
N LEU A 159 -9.68 21.36 -16.79
CA LEU A 159 -10.65 20.37 -16.33
C LEU A 159 -10.51 20.10 -14.82
N PRO A 160 -11.60 19.79 -14.11
CA PRO A 160 -11.53 19.32 -12.73
C PRO A 160 -10.66 18.06 -12.61
N LEU A 161 -10.01 17.87 -11.46
CA LEU A 161 -9.11 16.76 -11.17
C LEU A 161 -9.68 15.38 -11.55
N GLU A 162 -10.95 15.14 -11.18
CA GLU A 162 -11.69 13.92 -11.50
C GLU A 162 -11.83 13.71 -13.02
N LYS A 163 -12.15 14.77 -13.76
CA LYS A 163 -12.28 14.72 -15.23
C LYS A 163 -10.96 14.54 -15.94
N GLN A 164 -9.87 15.09 -15.39
CA GLN A 164 -8.54 14.77 -15.88
C GLN A 164 -8.25 13.29 -15.65
N GLY A 165 -8.44 12.78 -14.43
CA GLY A 165 -8.20 11.37 -14.09
C GLY A 165 -8.97 10.37 -14.98
N GLU A 166 -10.21 10.67 -15.34
CA GLU A 166 -11.02 9.84 -16.26
C GLU A 166 -10.38 9.66 -17.66
N LEU A 167 -9.57 10.63 -18.12
CA LEU A 167 -8.92 10.59 -19.44
C LEU A 167 -7.66 9.73 -19.49
N LEU A 168 -7.05 9.42 -18.34
CA LEU A 168 -5.76 8.72 -18.26
C LEU A 168 -5.80 7.39 -19.01
N ARG A 169 -6.87 6.62 -18.82
CA ARG A 169 -7.07 5.31 -19.43
C ARG A 169 -6.97 5.37 -20.96
N GLY A 170 -7.80 6.22 -21.58
CA GLY A 170 -7.78 6.40 -23.03
C GLY A 170 -6.43 6.93 -23.54
N TRP A 171 -5.80 7.82 -22.77
CA TRP A 171 -4.49 8.35 -23.14
C TRP A 171 -3.39 7.28 -23.11
N ILE A 172 -3.33 6.43 -22.08
CA ILE A 172 -2.36 5.31 -22.00
C ILE A 172 -2.58 4.36 -23.17
N GLU A 173 -3.84 4.02 -23.46
CA GLU A 173 -4.20 3.19 -24.59
C GLU A 173 -3.69 3.78 -25.90
N GLU A 174 -3.79 5.08 -26.13
CA GLU A 174 -3.33 5.71 -27.37
C GLU A 174 -1.81 5.90 -27.45
N ASN A 175 -1.14 6.19 -26.34
CA ASN A 175 0.23 6.74 -26.35
C ASN A 175 1.31 5.81 -25.79
N CYS A 176 0.95 4.80 -24.98
CA CYS A 176 1.93 4.05 -24.18
C CYS A 176 2.05 2.56 -24.55
N LYS A 177 1.44 2.11 -25.66
CA LYS A 177 1.37 0.67 -26.04
C LYS A 177 2.74 -0.05 -26.19
N ASN A 178 3.84 0.70 -26.30
CA ASN A 178 5.17 0.17 -26.59
C ASN A 178 6.18 0.33 -25.45
N PHE A 179 5.78 0.81 -24.28
CA PHE A 179 6.70 0.94 -23.16
C PHE A 179 7.15 -0.42 -22.65
N THR A 180 8.46 -0.61 -22.58
CA THR A 180 9.11 -1.80 -22.02
C THR A 180 9.77 -1.49 -20.69
N ILE A 181 10.20 -0.25 -20.46
CA ILE A 181 10.83 0.19 -19.22
C ILE A 181 10.09 1.43 -18.75
N LEU A 182 9.70 1.44 -17.47
CA LEU A 182 9.07 2.58 -16.86
C LEU A 182 9.63 2.78 -15.44
N ASP A 183 10.03 4.02 -15.17
CA ASP A 183 10.48 4.47 -13.87
C ASP A 183 9.47 5.47 -13.30
N LEU A 184 8.82 5.07 -12.21
CA LEU A 184 7.88 5.87 -11.41
C LEU A 184 8.40 6.05 -9.98
N SER A 185 9.71 5.99 -9.78
CA SER A 185 10.35 6.16 -8.48
C SER A 185 10.20 7.59 -7.97
N ARG A 186 10.14 7.75 -6.64
CA ARG A 186 10.15 9.07 -5.97
C ARG A 186 9.02 10.03 -6.40
N LEU A 187 7.89 9.51 -6.85
CA LEU A 187 6.73 10.31 -7.25
C LEU A 187 5.79 10.63 -6.08
N SER A 188 6.11 10.12 -4.89
CA SER A 188 5.25 10.20 -3.71
C SER A 188 3.87 9.58 -3.93
N LEU A 189 3.83 8.48 -4.68
CA LEU A 189 2.62 7.72 -4.90
C LEU A 189 2.20 7.03 -3.60
N THR A 190 0.97 7.28 -3.17
CA THR A 190 0.35 6.59 -2.02
C THR A 190 -0.56 5.45 -2.49
N TYR A 191 -0.96 5.47 -3.76
CA TYR A 191 -1.82 4.47 -4.40
C TYR A 191 -1.35 4.29 -5.84
N LEU A 192 -1.25 3.04 -6.31
CA LEU A 192 -0.90 2.76 -7.71
C LEU A 192 -2.20 2.61 -8.54
N PRO A 193 -2.50 3.55 -9.46
CA PRO A 193 -3.71 3.45 -10.27
C PRO A 193 -3.69 2.20 -11.18
N PRO A 194 -4.77 1.39 -11.22
CA PRO A 194 -4.82 0.17 -12.04
C PRO A 194 -4.64 0.39 -13.54
N GLU A 195 -4.80 1.63 -14.02
CA GLU A 195 -4.53 1.98 -15.42
C GLU A 195 -3.08 1.66 -15.84
N ILE A 196 -2.12 1.58 -14.91
CA ILE A 196 -0.75 1.15 -15.23
C ILE A 196 -0.69 -0.26 -15.85
N CYS A 197 -1.65 -1.12 -15.49
CA CYS A 197 -1.71 -2.51 -15.90
C CYS A 197 -2.08 -2.67 -17.39
N GLN A 198 -2.47 -1.58 -18.07
CA GLN A 198 -2.67 -1.55 -19.52
C GLN A 198 -1.36 -1.65 -20.31
N LEU A 199 -0.22 -1.38 -19.67
CA LEU A 199 1.11 -1.47 -20.27
C LEU A 199 1.58 -2.93 -20.40
N SER A 200 0.83 -3.78 -21.08
CA SER A 200 1.10 -5.23 -21.22
C SER A 200 2.45 -5.61 -21.86
N LYS A 201 3.17 -4.64 -22.46
CA LYS A 201 4.53 -4.83 -22.98
C LYS A 201 5.64 -4.50 -21.98
N LEU A 202 5.28 -4.02 -20.79
CA LEU A 202 6.24 -3.60 -19.78
C LEU A 202 7.05 -4.80 -19.28
N GLN A 203 8.37 -4.61 -19.25
CA GLN A 203 9.39 -5.58 -18.90
C GLN A 203 10.10 -5.17 -17.60
N THR A 204 10.24 -3.87 -17.36
CA THR A 204 10.82 -3.32 -16.13
C THR A 204 9.95 -2.21 -15.59
N LEU A 205 9.59 -2.31 -14.31
CA LEU A 205 8.82 -1.31 -13.58
C LEU A 205 9.55 -0.97 -12.28
N SER A 206 9.95 0.30 -12.16
CA SER A 206 10.50 0.86 -10.93
C SER A 206 9.47 1.73 -10.24
N LEU A 207 9.13 1.38 -9.00
CA LEU A 207 8.19 2.05 -8.12
C LEU A 207 8.82 2.36 -6.76
N ASN A 208 10.15 2.29 -6.68
CA ASN A 208 10.88 2.45 -5.42
C ASN A 208 10.80 3.88 -4.88
N GLN A 209 10.91 4.01 -3.55
CA GLN A 209 10.90 5.30 -2.84
C GLN A 209 9.59 6.09 -3.01
N ASN A 210 8.46 5.38 -2.99
CA ASN A 210 7.11 5.95 -2.93
C ASN A 210 6.49 5.68 -1.53
N GLN A 211 5.18 5.82 -1.38
CA GLN A 211 4.45 5.51 -0.15
C GLN A 211 3.30 4.52 -0.40
N LEU A 212 3.48 3.60 -1.35
CA LEU A 212 2.45 2.60 -1.70
C LEU A 212 2.18 1.69 -0.51
N SER A 213 0.92 1.59 -0.07
CA SER A 213 0.49 0.66 0.98
C SER A 213 0.02 -0.69 0.45
N SER A 214 -0.36 -0.75 -0.82
CA SER A 214 -0.82 -1.93 -1.54
C SER A 214 -0.54 -1.81 -3.04
N LEU A 215 -0.65 -2.93 -3.75
CA LEU A 215 -0.69 -2.99 -5.20
C LEU A 215 -2.08 -3.40 -5.66
N PRO A 216 -2.53 -2.94 -6.84
CA PRO A 216 -3.77 -3.42 -7.45
C PRO A 216 -3.65 -4.91 -7.81
N GLU A 217 -4.74 -5.67 -7.70
CA GLU A 217 -4.79 -7.08 -8.13
C GLU A 217 -4.52 -7.19 -9.65
N GLU A 218 -4.84 -6.15 -10.42
CA GLU A 218 -4.57 -6.08 -11.84
C GLU A 218 -3.07 -6.06 -12.18
N ILE A 219 -2.15 -5.92 -11.21
CA ILE A 219 -0.70 -5.94 -11.46
C ILE A 219 -0.27 -7.21 -12.21
N GLY A 220 -0.98 -8.33 -12.00
CA GLY A 220 -0.78 -9.59 -12.70
C GLY A 220 -0.93 -9.51 -14.23
N GLN A 221 -1.59 -8.48 -14.75
CA GLN A 221 -1.73 -8.24 -16.20
C GLN A 221 -0.40 -7.82 -16.86
N LEU A 222 0.62 -7.45 -16.08
CA LEU A 222 1.97 -7.15 -16.57
C LEU A 222 2.78 -8.43 -16.77
N PHE A 223 2.23 -9.41 -17.48
CA PHE A 223 2.79 -10.77 -17.62
C PHE A 223 4.18 -10.84 -18.29
N LYS A 224 4.66 -9.76 -18.93
CA LYS A 224 6.01 -9.66 -19.52
C LYS A 224 7.05 -9.06 -18.58
N LEU A 225 6.65 -8.66 -17.38
CA LEU A 225 7.53 -8.02 -16.41
C LEU A 225 8.56 -9.04 -15.92
N TRP A 226 9.85 -8.74 -16.13
CA TRP A 226 10.95 -9.56 -15.63
C TRP A 226 11.65 -8.89 -14.43
N LYS A 227 11.51 -7.57 -14.26
CA LYS A 227 12.01 -6.81 -13.11
C LYS A 227 10.91 -5.93 -12.52
N LEU A 228 10.63 -6.10 -11.23
CA LEU A 228 9.75 -5.24 -10.44
C LEU A 228 10.51 -4.73 -9.21
N ASP A 229 10.63 -3.41 -9.11
CA ASP A 229 11.31 -2.75 -8.00
C ASP A 229 10.31 -1.95 -7.16
N LEU A 230 10.10 -2.38 -5.92
CA LEU A 230 9.14 -1.83 -4.96
C LEU A 230 9.83 -1.42 -3.65
N ASP A 231 11.14 -1.26 -3.67
CA ASP A 231 11.94 -0.92 -2.49
C ASP A 231 11.47 0.40 -1.86
N GLN A 232 11.53 0.49 -0.54
CA GLN A 232 11.22 1.70 0.22
C GLN A 232 9.78 2.21 -0.03
N ASN A 233 8.79 1.34 0.22
CA ASN A 233 7.36 1.66 0.20
C ASN A 233 6.72 1.33 1.56
N GLN A 234 5.39 1.28 1.64
CA GLN A 234 4.63 0.93 2.86
C GLN A 234 3.81 -0.35 2.67
N LEU A 235 4.23 -1.25 1.76
CA LEU A 235 3.45 -2.44 1.41
C LEU A 235 3.26 -3.34 2.63
N THR A 236 2.01 -3.70 2.90
CA THR A 236 1.65 -4.57 4.03
C THR A 236 1.43 -6.02 3.63
N SER A 237 1.11 -6.24 2.36
CA SER A 237 0.98 -7.55 1.69
C SER A 237 1.25 -7.40 0.19
N LEU A 238 1.41 -8.53 -0.49
CA LEU A 238 1.37 -8.61 -1.95
C LEU A 238 -0.03 -9.09 -2.38
N PRO A 239 -0.54 -8.66 -3.55
CA PRO A 239 -1.81 -9.15 -4.08
C PRO A 239 -1.70 -10.63 -4.40
N THR A 240 -2.83 -11.34 -4.31
CA THR A 240 -2.86 -12.77 -4.68
C THR A 240 -2.49 -12.96 -6.15
N LYS A 241 -2.88 -12.00 -7.02
CA LYS A 241 -2.60 -11.97 -8.46
C LYS A 241 -1.11 -11.83 -8.86
N ILE A 242 -0.18 -11.85 -7.90
CA ILE A 242 1.26 -11.80 -8.17
C ILE A 242 1.76 -13.03 -8.93
N GLU A 243 1.11 -14.20 -8.77
CA GLU A 243 1.40 -15.45 -9.49
C GLU A 243 1.35 -15.29 -11.02
N GLN A 244 0.61 -14.30 -11.52
CA GLN A 244 0.45 -14.04 -12.94
C GLN A 244 1.68 -13.36 -13.59
N LEU A 245 2.62 -12.85 -12.78
CA LEU A 245 3.89 -12.29 -13.26
C LEU A 245 4.88 -13.42 -13.66
N SER A 246 4.45 -14.28 -14.58
CA SER A 246 5.12 -15.53 -14.96
C SER A 246 6.54 -15.37 -15.51
N GLN A 247 6.93 -14.17 -15.95
CA GLN A 247 8.27 -13.86 -16.46
C GLN A 247 9.17 -13.17 -15.42
N LEU A 248 8.68 -12.95 -14.20
CA LEU A 248 9.40 -12.18 -13.18
C LEU A 248 10.66 -12.92 -12.73
N GLN A 249 11.81 -12.27 -12.90
CA GLN A 249 13.12 -12.79 -12.51
C GLN A 249 13.68 -12.06 -11.30
N ARG A 250 13.32 -10.79 -11.11
CA ARG A 250 13.83 -9.96 -10.02
C ARG A 250 12.68 -9.21 -9.35
N LEU A 251 12.53 -9.43 -8.05
CA LEU A 251 11.54 -8.77 -7.21
C LEU A 251 12.25 -8.13 -6.01
N TYR A 252 12.22 -6.81 -5.96
CA TYR A 252 12.82 -6.01 -4.89
C TYR A 252 11.71 -5.45 -4.00
N LEU A 253 11.72 -5.81 -2.73
CA LEU A 253 10.70 -5.47 -1.72
C LEU A 253 11.34 -5.00 -0.40
N ASN A 254 12.60 -4.57 -0.44
CA ASN A 254 13.31 -4.09 0.74
C ASN A 254 12.59 -2.88 1.36
N GLN A 255 12.70 -2.71 2.68
CA GLN A 255 12.15 -1.55 3.39
C GLN A 255 10.64 -1.36 3.16
N ASN A 256 9.87 -2.43 3.34
CA ASN A 256 8.40 -2.42 3.34
C ASN A 256 7.87 -2.85 4.72
N GLN A 257 6.55 -3.08 4.83
CA GLN A 257 5.89 -3.48 6.08
C GLN A 257 5.21 -4.86 5.94
N LEU A 258 5.80 -5.73 5.11
CA LEU A 258 5.26 -7.07 4.84
C LEU A 258 5.33 -7.91 6.10
N THR A 259 4.19 -8.44 6.52
CA THR A 259 4.10 -9.37 7.67
C THR A 259 4.02 -10.83 7.22
N VAL A 260 3.62 -11.06 5.97
CA VAL A 260 3.48 -12.39 5.35
C VAL A 260 3.74 -12.28 3.85
N LEU A 261 4.21 -13.37 3.25
CA LEU A 261 4.19 -13.54 1.79
C LEU A 261 3.00 -14.45 1.42
N PRO A 262 2.25 -14.13 0.35
CA PRO A 262 1.20 -15.02 -0.15
C PRO A 262 1.81 -16.34 -0.64
N ALA A 263 1.07 -17.45 -0.54
CA ALA A 263 1.49 -18.76 -1.06
C ALA A 263 1.76 -18.71 -2.58
N GLU A 264 1.02 -17.84 -3.27
CA GLU A 264 1.14 -17.52 -4.69
C GLU A 264 2.54 -17.07 -5.11
N ILE A 265 3.39 -16.61 -4.18
CA ILE A 265 4.79 -16.29 -4.47
C ILE A 265 5.54 -17.49 -5.07
N GLY A 266 5.22 -18.72 -4.64
CA GLY A 266 5.86 -19.95 -5.14
C GLY A 266 5.64 -20.21 -6.62
N GLN A 267 4.63 -19.58 -7.22
CA GLN A 267 4.29 -19.75 -8.64
C GLN A 267 5.15 -18.88 -9.58
N LEU A 268 6.01 -18.01 -9.03
CA LEU A 268 6.96 -17.22 -9.80
C LEU A 268 8.15 -18.06 -10.28
N SER A 269 7.89 -19.04 -11.15
CA SER A 269 8.85 -20.07 -11.61
C SER A 269 10.13 -19.54 -12.27
N GLN A 270 10.14 -18.27 -12.69
CA GLN A 270 11.31 -17.62 -13.30
C GLN A 270 12.13 -16.79 -12.30
N LEU A 271 11.68 -16.67 -11.04
CA LEU A 271 12.29 -15.78 -10.06
C LEU A 271 13.69 -16.26 -9.72
N GLN A 272 14.66 -15.36 -9.85
CA GLN A 272 16.07 -15.59 -9.56
C GLN A 272 16.48 -14.82 -8.31
N TRP A 273 16.04 -13.56 -8.17
CA TRP A 273 16.37 -12.69 -7.04
C TRP A 273 15.11 -12.22 -6.34
N LEU A 274 15.05 -12.48 -5.03
CA LEU A 274 14.00 -12.01 -4.14
C LEU A 274 14.65 -11.29 -2.95
N GLU A 275 14.44 -9.98 -2.87
CA GLU A 275 14.98 -9.15 -1.79
C GLU A 275 13.84 -8.64 -0.90
N LEU A 276 13.89 -9.00 0.37
CA LEU A 276 12.85 -8.75 1.38
C LEU A 276 13.44 -8.18 2.67
N ASN A 277 14.61 -7.55 2.61
CA ASN A 277 15.26 -7.01 3.79
C ASN A 277 14.40 -5.93 4.46
N GLN A 278 14.53 -5.76 5.77
CA GLN A 278 13.88 -4.67 6.51
C GLN A 278 12.36 -4.69 6.33
N ASN A 279 11.76 -5.87 6.52
CA ASN A 279 10.32 -6.09 6.57
C ASN A 279 9.91 -6.59 7.97
N GLN A 280 8.69 -7.11 8.12
CA GLN A 280 8.16 -7.63 9.38
C GLN A 280 7.74 -9.10 9.26
N LEU A 281 8.41 -9.88 8.38
CA LEU A 281 8.04 -11.27 8.12
C LEU A 281 8.31 -12.12 9.36
N ILE A 282 7.29 -12.85 9.82
CA ILE A 282 7.38 -13.74 10.99
C ILE A 282 7.66 -15.19 10.54
N ALA A 283 7.21 -15.55 9.33
CA ALA A 283 7.45 -16.84 8.71
C ALA A 283 7.49 -16.70 7.18
N LEU A 284 8.05 -17.71 6.51
CA LEU A 284 7.94 -17.90 5.07
C LEU A 284 6.87 -18.98 4.79
N PRO A 285 6.08 -18.86 3.70
CA PRO A 285 5.20 -19.93 3.24
C PRO A 285 6.03 -21.14 2.79
N ALA A 286 5.49 -22.35 2.91
CA ALA A 286 6.14 -23.57 2.43
C ALA A 286 6.37 -23.52 0.90
N GLU A 287 5.49 -22.82 0.19
CA GLU A 287 5.54 -22.58 -1.25
C GLU A 287 6.80 -21.80 -1.69
N ILE A 288 7.57 -21.20 -0.77
CA ILE A 288 8.87 -20.62 -1.10
C ILE A 288 9.79 -21.66 -1.78
N GLY A 289 9.69 -22.94 -1.39
CA GLY A 289 10.45 -24.04 -1.99
C GLY A 289 10.17 -24.28 -3.47
N GLN A 290 9.05 -23.77 -4.00
CA GLN A 290 8.66 -23.93 -5.40
C GLN A 290 9.45 -23.01 -6.35
N LEU A 291 10.19 -22.04 -5.83
CA LEU A 291 11.02 -21.11 -6.60
C LEU A 291 12.31 -21.78 -7.12
N SER A 292 12.15 -22.77 -7.99
CA SER A 292 13.23 -23.65 -8.48
C SER A 292 14.42 -22.96 -9.15
N LYS A 293 14.26 -21.70 -9.62
CA LYS A 293 15.32 -20.89 -10.22
C LYS A 293 15.93 -19.84 -9.29
N LEU A 294 15.50 -19.77 -8.03
CA LEU A 294 15.95 -18.75 -7.09
C LEU A 294 17.43 -18.96 -6.77
N GLN A 295 18.21 -17.91 -6.97
CA GLN A 295 19.66 -17.87 -6.73
C GLN A 295 20.01 -17.01 -5.52
N ARG A 296 19.21 -15.98 -5.24
CA ARG A 296 19.44 -15.02 -4.16
C ARG A 296 18.16 -14.75 -3.40
N LEU A 297 18.19 -15.03 -2.11
CA LEU A 297 17.11 -14.74 -1.17
C LEU A 297 17.66 -13.89 -0.02
N GLU A 298 17.16 -12.66 0.09
CA GLU A 298 17.54 -11.76 1.17
C GLU A 298 16.40 -11.49 2.12
N LEU A 299 16.61 -11.80 3.39
CA LEU A 299 15.62 -11.72 4.46
C LEU A 299 16.20 -11.05 5.70
N ASN A 300 17.27 -10.25 5.56
CA ASN A 300 17.90 -9.59 6.69
C ASN A 300 16.89 -8.66 7.38
N GLN A 301 17.02 -8.48 8.69
CA GLN A 301 16.19 -7.52 9.44
C GLN A 301 14.69 -7.80 9.29
N ASN A 302 14.29 -9.05 9.56
CA ASN A 302 12.91 -9.49 9.67
C ASN A 302 12.64 -10.05 11.08
N GLN A 303 11.52 -10.73 11.28
CA GLN A 303 11.10 -11.30 12.56
C GLN A 303 10.97 -12.83 12.47
N LEU A 304 11.71 -13.47 11.56
CA LEU A 304 11.61 -14.90 11.31
C LEU A 304 12.05 -15.70 12.54
N THR A 305 11.19 -16.58 13.02
CA THR A 305 11.47 -17.46 14.17
C THR A 305 11.94 -18.85 13.75
N ALA A 306 11.56 -19.28 12.53
CA ALA A 306 11.98 -20.52 11.90
C ALA A 306 12.00 -20.38 10.37
N LEU A 307 12.68 -21.32 9.70
CA LEU A 307 12.57 -21.54 8.25
C LEU A 307 11.72 -22.78 7.98
N PRO A 308 10.89 -22.79 6.92
CA PRO A 308 10.21 -24.00 6.47
C PRO A 308 11.23 -25.04 5.96
N ALA A 309 10.95 -26.33 6.12
CA ALA A 309 11.82 -27.39 5.61
C ALA A 309 11.95 -27.34 4.08
N GLU A 310 10.91 -26.85 3.40
CA GLU A 310 10.82 -26.64 1.96
C GLU A 310 11.86 -25.63 1.43
N ILE A 311 12.52 -24.86 2.29
CA ILE A 311 13.66 -24.02 1.87
C ILE A 311 14.74 -24.85 1.14
N SER A 312 14.88 -26.12 1.52
CA SER A 312 15.78 -27.10 0.91
C SER A 312 15.50 -27.37 -0.58
N GLN A 313 14.29 -27.10 -1.05
CA GLN A 313 13.88 -27.31 -2.44
C GLN A 313 14.43 -26.25 -3.40
N LEU A 314 15.01 -25.16 -2.87
CA LEU A 314 15.66 -24.10 -3.63
C LEU A 314 17.02 -24.56 -4.20
N SER A 315 16.98 -25.53 -5.10
CA SER A 315 18.17 -26.23 -5.62
C SER A 315 19.21 -25.35 -6.32
N GLN A 316 18.85 -24.13 -6.73
CA GLN A 316 19.73 -23.16 -7.39
C GLN A 316 20.21 -22.03 -6.45
N LEU A 317 19.83 -22.06 -5.17
CA LEU A 317 20.13 -20.99 -4.23
C LEU A 317 21.63 -20.92 -3.94
N GLN A 318 22.20 -19.75 -4.12
CA GLN A 318 23.63 -19.47 -3.91
C GLN A 318 23.85 -18.52 -2.74
N TYR A 319 22.93 -17.59 -2.51
CA TYR A 319 23.00 -16.56 -1.48
C TYR A 319 21.74 -16.60 -0.62
N LEU A 320 21.92 -16.88 0.67
CA LEU A 320 20.85 -16.82 1.67
C LEU A 320 21.28 -15.91 2.81
N TYR A 321 20.64 -14.75 2.92
CA TYR A 321 20.93 -13.77 3.96
C TYR A 321 19.77 -13.67 4.93
N LEU A 322 20.04 -14.00 6.19
CA LEU A 322 19.07 -14.10 7.30
C LEU A 322 19.53 -13.33 8.53
N ASN A 323 20.47 -12.39 8.39
CA ASN A 323 21.00 -11.64 9.53
C ASN A 323 19.88 -10.87 10.24
N GLN A 324 20.03 -10.68 11.55
CA GLN A 324 19.08 -9.87 12.34
C GLN A 324 17.64 -10.40 12.21
N ASN A 325 17.46 -11.69 12.50
CA ASN A 325 16.15 -12.34 12.66
C ASN A 325 16.05 -12.92 14.08
N GLN A 326 15.03 -13.76 14.32
CA GLN A 326 14.76 -14.39 15.61
C GLN A 326 14.87 -15.92 15.51
N LEU A 327 15.68 -16.44 14.57
CA LEU A 327 15.81 -17.88 14.33
C LEU A 327 16.42 -18.56 15.55
N THR A 328 15.74 -19.58 16.06
CA THR A 328 16.20 -20.38 17.21
C THR A 328 16.90 -21.68 16.79
N ALA A 329 16.56 -22.18 15.60
CA ALA A 329 17.19 -23.32 14.96
C ALA A 329 17.12 -23.18 13.43
N LEU A 330 17.91 -24.00 12.72
CA LEU A 330 17.76 -24.24 11.28
C LEU A 330 17.21 -25.65 11.05
N PRO A 331 16.39 -25.87 10.01
CA PRO A 331 16.00 -27.21 9.60
C PRO A 331 17.24 -27.99 9.13
N ALA A 332 17.29 -29.31 9.42
CA ALA A 332 18.41 -30.16 9.00
C ALA A 332 18.53 -30.22 7.46
N GLU A 333 17.39 -30.07 6.79
CA GLU A 333 17.24 -30.03 5.34
C GLU A 333 17.97 -28.84 4.69
N ILE A 334 18.40 -27.82 5.45
CA ILE A 334 19.23 -26.71 4.93
C ILE A 334 20.50 -27.22 4.22
N SER A 335 21.01 -28.38 4.65
CA SER A 335 22.16 -29.07 4.06
C SER A 335 21.94 -29.55 2.62
N GLN A 336 20.68 -29.69 2.19
CA GLN A 336 20.31 -30.11 0.84
C GLN A 336 20.47 -28.99 -0.21
N LEU A 337 20.73 -27.74 0.24
CA LEU A 337 21.04 -26.61 -0.62
C LEU A 337 22.44 -26.76 -1.27
N SER A 338 22.54 -27.66 -2.24
CA SER A 338 23.81 -28.10 -2.84
C SER A 338 24.60 -27.00 -3.57
N GLN A 339 23.96 -25.89 -3.93
CA GLN A 339 24.57 -24.74 -4.63
C GLN A 339 24.87 -23.56 -3.70
N LEU A 340 24.54 -23.66 -2.40
CA LEU A 340 24.66 -22.53 -1.48
C LEU A 340 26.13 -22.20 -1.23
N GLN A 341 26.47 -20.93 -1.44
CA GLN A 341 27.83 -20.42 -1.29
C GLN A 341 27.94 -19.48 -0.08
N TYR A 342 26.90 -18.69 0.19
CA TYR A 342 26.88 -17.70 1.26
C TYR A 342 25.64 -17.90 2.13
N LEU A 343 25.86 -18.18 3.41
CA LEU A 343 24.82 -18.32 4.43
C LEU A 343 25.12 -17.37 5.60
N TYR A 344 24.37 -16.27 5.71
CA TYR A 344 24.58 -15.31 6.79
C TYR A 344 23.43 -15.36 7.80
N LEU A 345 23.77 -15.61 9.05
CA LEU A 345 22.88 -15.90 10.18
C LEU A 345 23.21 -15.02 11.41
N ASN A 346 24.15 -14.09 11.32
CA ASN A 346 24.54 -13.22 12.43
C ASN A 346 23.32 -12.57 13.08
N GLN A 347 23.41 -12.37 14.40
CA GLN A 347 22.37 -11.67 15.17
C GLN A 347 21.01 -12.37 15.07
N ASN A 348 21.01 -13.71 15.11
CA ASN A 348 19.87 -14.57 15.40
C ASN A 348 19.95 -15.11 16.84
N GLN A 349 19.04 -16.03 17.20
CA GLN A 349 18.96 -16.67 18.51
C GLN A 349 19.40 -18.16 18.45
N LEU A 350 20.24 -18.51 17.47
CA LEU A 350 20.71 -19.86 17.24
C LEU A 350 21.63 -20.32 18.39
N THR A 351 21.33 -21.48 18.97
CA THR A 351 22.17 -22.11 20.00
C THR A 351 23.11 -23.18 19.41
N SER A 352 22.75 -23.72 18.26
CA SER A 352 23.53 -24.72 17.52
C SER A 352 23.18 -24.65 16.03
N LEU A 353 24.03 -25.29 15.23
CA LEU A 353 23.81 -25.53 13.81
C LEU A 353 23.60 -27.03 13.59
N PRO A 354 22.75 -27.44 12.64
CA PRO A 354 22.62 -28.86 12.28
C PRO A 354 23.96 -29.40 11.78
N ALA A 355 24.32 -30.61 12.21
CA ALA A 355 25.61 -31.22 11.89
C ALA A 355 25.80 -31.40 10.37
N GLU A 356 24.70 -31.55 9.65
CA GLU A 356 24.61 -31.72 8.21
C GLU A 356 25.12 -30.49 7.43
N ILE A 357 25.24 -29.31 8.04
CA ILE A 357 25.89 -28.14 7.40
C ILE A 357 27.34 -28.47 7.00
N GLY A 358 28.02 -29.35 7.73
CA GLY A 358 29.35 -29.83 7.36
C GLY A 358 29.41 -30.58 6.01
N GLN A 359 28.27 -30.97 5.45
CA GLN A 359 28.17 -31.67 4.16
C GLN A 359 28.05 -30.71 2.96
N MET A 360 27.89 -29.40 3.21
CA MET A 360 27.66 -28.39 2.18
C MET A 360 28.95 -28.02 1.43
N SER A 361 29.32 -28.83 0.43
CA SER A 361 30.59 -28.71 -0.30
C SER A 361 30.81 -27.39 -1.06
N GLN A 362 29.76 -26.64 -1.38
CA GLN A 362 29.85 -25.35 -2.09
C GLN A 362 29.87 -24.14 -1.14
N LEU A 363 29.68 -24.35 0.17
CA LEU A 363 29.60 -23.26 1.14
C LEU A 363 30.97 -22.61 1.30
N ARG A 364 31.06 -21.33 0.95
CA ARG A 364 32.28 -20.53 1.00
C ARG A 364 32.34 -19.67 2.24
N GLU A 365 31.18 -19.16 2.66
CA GLU A 365 31.09 -18.24 3.78
C GLU A 365 29.85 -18.52 4.63
N LEU A 366 30.10 -18.75 5.91
CA LEU A 366 29.11 -18.89 6.96
C LEU A 366 29.41 -17.84 8.02
N ARG A 367 28.47 -16.93 8.25
CA ARG A 367 28.62 -15.88 9.28
C ARG A 367 27.50 -15.92 10.30
#